data_AF-A0A4Y2QNL0-F1
#
_entry.id   AF-A0A4Y2QNL0-F1
#
_cell.length_a   1.000
_cell.length_b   1.000
_cell.length_c   1.000
_cell.angle_alpha   90.00
_cell.angle_beta   90.00
_cell.angle_gamma   90.00
#
_symmetry.space_group_name_H-M   'P 1'
#
loop_
_entity.id
_entity.type
_entity.pdbx_description
1 polymer ?
#
loop_
_entity_poly.entity_id
_entity_poly.type
_entity_poly.pdbx_seq_one_letter_code
_entity_poly.pdbx_strand_id
1 'polypeptide(L)' 'APVVLSFPHFYFADPVYLKGVNGLHPNASIHDFHIDVEPNTGFSIDAAVRFQVNMYVQRIYGIS' A
#
# COMPACT_ATOMS: atom_id res chain seq x y z
N ALA A 1 9.16 -14.60 6.15
CA ALA A 1 7.72 -14.41 6.43
C ALA A 1 7.03 -13.98 5.13
N PRO A 2 5.76 -14.37 4.87
CA PRO A 2 5.07 -14.04 3.63
C PRO A 2 4.55 -12.59 3.67
N VAL A 3 5.48 -11.65 3.60
CA VAL A 3 5.20 -10.20 3.62
C VAL A 3 4.85 -9.73 2.22
N VAL A 4 3.80 -8.90 2.13
CA VAL A 4 3.29 -8.34 0.87
C VAL A 4 3.22 -6.82 1.00
N LEU A 5 3.73 -6.10 0.01
CA LEU A 5 3.65 -4.64 -0.04
C LEU A 5 2.41 -4.21 -0.83
N SER A 6 1.78 -3.13 -0.37
CA SER A 6 0.72 -2.43 -1.10
C SER A 6 0.82 -0.93 -0.84
N PHE A 7 0.01 -0.12 -1.54
CA PHE A 7 -0.26 1.23 -1.06
C PHE A 7 -1.18 1.18 0.18
N PRO A 8 -1.23 2.27 0.97
CA PRO A 8 -2.13 2.37 2.11
C PRO A 8 -3.58 2.09 1.72
N HIS A 9 -4.30 1.35 2.57
CA HIS A 9 -5.67 0.93 2.36
C HIS A 9 -5.92 0.24 1.01
N PHE A 10 -4.89 -0.45 0.49
CA PHE A 10 -4.94 -1.10 -0.83
C PHE A 10 -5.28 -0.13 -1.98
N TYR A 11 -4.86 1.13 -1.86
CA TYR A 11 -4.98 2.11 -2.95
C TYR A 11 -4.29 1.59 -4.23
N PHE A 12 -4.93 1.73 -5.40
CA PHE A 12 -4.56 1.10 -6.68
C PHE A 12 -4.57 -0.45 -6.76
N ALA A 13 -4.91 -1.17 -5.70
CA ALA A 13 -5.03 -2.63 -5.77
C ALA A 13 -6.42 -3.08 -6.28
N ASP A 14 -6.56 -4.38 -6.57
CA ASP A 14 -7.84 -4.96 -6.95
C ASP A 14 -8.90 -4.78 -5.83
N PRO A 15 -10.14 -4.37 -6.15
CA PRO A 15 -11.20 -4.18 -5.15
C PRO A 15 -11.50 -5.41 -4.28
N VAL A 16 -11.12 -6.61 -4.71
CA VAL A 16 -11.26 -7.85 -3.91
C VAL A 16 -10.57 -7.72 -2.54
N TYR A 17 -9.44 -7.00 -2.46
CA TYR A 17 -8.69 -6.83 -1.21
C TYR A 17 -9.46 -6.00 -0.18
N LEU A 18 -10.37 -5.12 -0.61
CA LEU A 18 -11.22 -4.32 0.28
C LEU A 18 -12.26 -5.16 1.03
N LYS A 19 -12.58 -6.35 0.52
CA LYS A 19 -13.57 -7.26 1.13
C LYS A 19 -13.01 -8.07 2.29
N GLY A 20 -11.69 -8.19 2.38
CA GLY A 20 -11.02 -9.03 3.38
C GLY A 20 -10.83 -8.37 4.74
N VAL A 21 -10.93 -7.03 4.82
CA VAL A 21 -10.65 -6.27 6.04
C VAL A 21 -11.62 -5.09 6.16
N ASN A 22 -12.29 -4.96 7.31
CA ASN A 22 -13.15 -3.82 7.61
C ASN A 22 -12.30 -2.57 7.94
N GLY A 23 -12.76 -1.39 7.53
CA GLY A 23 -12.08 -0.10 7.78
C GLY A 23 -11.11 0.34 6.69
N LEU A 24 -11.08 -0.35 5.54
CA LEU A 24 -10.30 0.08 4.38
C LEU A 24 -11.02 1.20 3.62
N HIS A 25 -10.37 2.36 3.50
CA HIS A 25 -10.90 3.55 2.83
C HIS A 25 -9.82 4.14 1.90
N PRO A 26 -9.56 3.54 0.73
CA PRO A 26 -8.59 4.08 -0.23
C PRO A 26 -8.96 5.52 -0.63
N ASN A 27 -7.98 6.43 -0.62
CA ASN A 27 -8.17 7.86 -0.85
C ASN A 27 -6.90 8.45 -1.46
N ALA A 28 -7.01 9.04 -2.65
CA ALA A 28 -5.89 9.59 -3.40
C ALA A 28 -5.11 10.67 -2.61
N SER A 29 -5.79 11.60 -1.94
CA SER A 29 -5.14 12.73 -1.27
C SER A 29 -4.16 12.31 -0.17
N ILE A 30 -4.39 11.15 0.46
CA ILE A 30 -3.62 10.69 1.63
C ILE A 30 -2.93 9.34 1.44
N HIS A 31 -3.27 8.57 0.41
CA HIS A 31 -2.71 7.24 0.16
C HIS A 31 -1.89 7.16 -1.13
N ASP A 32 -1.79 8.26 -1.88
CA ASP A 32 -0.90 8.31 -3.03
C ASP A 32 0.56 8.44 -2.63
N PHE A 33 1.43 7.95 -3.52
CA PHE A 33 2.87 8.05 -3.44
C PHE A 33 3.35 9.00 -4.52
N HIS A 34 4.11 10.02 -4.13
CA HIS A 34 4.66 10.97 -5.09
C HIS A 34 6.07 11.39 -4.70
N ILE A 35 6.86 11.70 -5.72
CA ILE A 35 8.19 12.29 -5.59
C ILE A 35 8.27 13.37 -6.67
N ASP A 36 8.29 14.62 -6.23
CA ASP A 36 8.43 15.77 -7.11
C ASP A 36 9.91 16.07 -7.29
N VAL A 37 10.37 15.94 -8.53
CA VAL A 37 11.79 16.06 -8.89
C VAL A 37 12.00 17.32 -9.73
N GLU A 38 12.97 18.15 -9.32
CA GLU A 38 13.42 19.28 -10.12
C GLU A 38 14.19 18.76 -11.35
N PRO A 39 13.78 19.12 -12.57
CA PRO A 39 14.26 18.47 -13.79
C PRO A 39 15.73 18.73 -14.14
N ASN A 40 16.34 19.83 -13.70
CA ASN A 40 17.72 20.19 -14.08
C ASN A 40 18.78 19.59 -13.16
N THR A 41 18.49 19.51 -11.87
CA THR A 41 19.40 19.10 -10.79
C THR A 41 19.09 17.70 -10.27
N GLY A 42 17.86 17.22 -10.47
CA GLY A 42 17.40 15.94 -9.95
C GLY A 42 17.08 15.95 -8.45
N PHE A 43 17.10 17.11 -7.80
CA PHE A 43 16.75 17.22 -6.39
C PHE A 43 15.24 17.04 -6.17
N SER A 44 14.86 16.28 -5.14
CA SER A 44 13.47 16.16 -4.70
C SER A 44 13.05 17.42 -3.94
N ILE A 45 12.00 18.09 -4.42
CA ILE A 45 11.45 19.30 -3.78
C ILE A 45 10.38 18.90 -2.75
N ASP A 46 9.56 17.91 -3.07
CA ASP A 46 8.56 17.32 -2.17
C ASP A 46 8.45 15.82 -2.42
N ALA A 47 8.20 15.04 -1.38
CA ALA A 47 8.02 13.60 -1.51
C ALA A 47 7.12 13.06 -0.40
N ALA A 48 6.10 12.29 -0.78
CA ALA A 48 5.34 11.45 0.14
C ALA A 48 5.54 9.98 -0.22
N VAL A 49 6.39 9.32 0.56
CA VAL A 49 6.60 7.88 0.45
C VAL A 49 5.60 7.18 1.36
N ARG A 50 4.57 6.56 0.78
CA ARG A 50 3.52 5.87 1.52
C ARG A 50 3.36 4.43 1.01
N PHE A 51 3.52 3.47 1.91
CA PHE A 51 3.31 2.05 1.63
C PHE A 51 2.74 1.36 2.87
N GLN A 52 2.09 0.23 2.63
CA GLN A 52 1.50 -0.64 3.64
C GLN A 52 2.16 -2.01 3.58
N VAL A 53 2.49 -2.54 4.75
CA VAL A 53 3.05 -3.87 4.92
C VAL A 53 1.93 -4.80 5.35
N ASN A 54 1.69 -5.84 4.57
CA ASN A 54 0.68 -6.86 4.80
C ASN A 54 1.35 -8.22 5.01
N MET A 55 0.60 -9.17 5.57
CA MET A 55 1.03 -10.56 5.67
C MET A 55 -0.02 -11.46 5.02
N TYR A 56 0.44 -12.34 4.13
CA TYR A 56 -0.44 -13.33 3.52
C TYR A 56 -0.69 -14.47 4.50
N VAL A 57 -1.95 -14.64 4.90
CA VAL A 57 -2.38 -15.67 5.84
C VAL A 57 -3.32 -16.62 5.11
N GLN A 58 -3.04 -17.92 5.23
CA GLN A 58 -3.89 -18.99 4.72
C GLN A 58 -4.10 -20.04 5.81
N ARG A 59 -5.30 -20.62 5.86
CA ARG A 59 -5.59 -21.70 6.79
C ARG A 59 -4.88 -22.97 6.32
N ILE A 60 -4.12 -23.59 7.21
CA ILE A 60 -3.48 -24.89 6.99
C ILE A 60 -4.26 -25.92 7.82
N TYR A 61 -4.78 -26.96 7.16
CA TYR A 61 -5.47 -28.04 7.85
C TYR A 61 -4.48 -28.81 8.72
N GLY A 62 -4.83 -29.05 9.99
CA GLY A 62 -3.99 -29.79 10.95
C GLY A 62 -3.09 -28.93 11.84
N ILE A 63 -3.17 -27.60 11.73
CA ILE A 63 -2.51 -26.65 12.66
C ILE A 63 -3.63 -25.86 13.35
N SER A 64 -3.82 -26.10 14.65
CA SER A 64 -4.80 -25.42 15.52
C SER A 64 -4.10 -24.49 16.50
#